data_AF-A0A2M8LD17-F1
#
_entry.id   AF-A0A2M8LD17-F1
#
_cell.length_a   1.000
_cell.length_b   1.000
_cell.length_c   1.000
_cell.angle_alpha   90.00
_cell.angle_beta   90.00
_cell.angle_gamma   90.00
#
_symmetry.space_group_name_H-M   'P 1'
#
loop_
_entity.id
_entity.type
_entity.pdbx_description
1 polymer ?
#
loop_
_entity_poly.entity_id
_entity_poly.type
_entity_poly.pdbx_seq_one_letter_code
_entity_poly.pdbx_strand_id
1 'polypeptide(L)'
;MKRKTIFLLIASFCIALIFVAYVFWPKPSIEKIESLDFNNCLVFQSDSVEKPCYIDRLSPGQTNIPTTEQNIIIIPSNEAASSTVMVPSECTDSASVFERDDCVIKKAITSKNTGLCTLVSGSLAQSVCLRDVGGSVTLTIPIQNQSYDAFLRSTSSVLPSTIQNTVVSSPNTYSPLPSAQTDTRFSADALTQRFRESPLSLFGVSPYQVKPGDTISLQGTGFSDTNDVHVGGYTITVVSDDGFSLSFPAPSSLGEYDVWITNKNGSSQVIGRPIKIVVTTNPVPLPTVLSVLPNPAEYGDTIIITGNNFSNTNTISTSFGIMENVASSGGTISIRLSDMSFASQIKDIPYMKGRKTPILLYIKSDGGVSKEAYTFDVQF
;
A
#
# COMPACT_ATOMS: atom_id res chain seq x y z
N MET A 1 65.43 17.67 37.10
CA MET A 1 63.97 17.97 37.16
C MET A 1 63.24 16.95 36.30
N LYS A 2 62.24 16.27 36.86
CA LYS A 2 61.81 14.92 36.47
C LYS A 2 60.90 14.93 35.24
N ARG A 3 61.21 14.10 34.24
CA ARG A 3 60.46 13.83 32.99
C ARG A 3 58.95 13.56 33.21
N LYS A 4 58.57 13.07 34.40
CA LYS A 4 57.18 12.86 34.83
C LYS A 4 56.38 14.16 35.00
N THR A 5 57.01 15.25 35.44
CA THR A 5 56.33 16.53 35.67
C THR A 5 55.95 17.21 34.35
N ILE A 6 56.77 17.05 33.31
CA ILE A 6 56.48 17.56 31.97
C ILE A 6 55.30 16.81 31.34
N PHE A 7 55.24 15.49 31.52
CA PHE A 7 54.15 14.68 30.96
C PHE A 7 52.78 15.02 31.57
N LEU A 8 52.74 15.30 32.88
CA LEU A 8 51.51 15.72 33.57
C LEU A 8 51.02 17.10 33.12
N LEU A 9 51.94 18.03 32.86
CA LEU A 9 51.58 19.37 32.36
C LEU A 9 51.01 19.31 30.93
N ILE A 10 51.59 18.49 30.06
CA ILE A 10 51.09 18.31 28.68
C ILE A 10 49.70 17.66 28.68
N ALA A 11 49.50 16.61 29.49
CA ALA A 11 48.20 15.96 29.60
C ALA A 11 47.12 16.92 30.12
N SER A 12 47.44 17.74 31.13
CA SER A 12 46.51 18.74 31.67
C SER A 12 46.15 19.81 30.62
N PHE A 13 47.10 20.22 29.79
CA PHE A 13 46.87 21.20 28.73
C PHE A 13 45.98 20.66 27.60
N CYS A 14 46.17 19.39 27.21
CA CYS A 14 45.32 18.73 26.22
C CYS A 14 43.87 18.59 26.70
N ILE A 15 43.65 18.24 27.97
CA ILE A 15 42.29 18.12 28.53
C ILE A 15 41.59 19.49 28.54
N ALA A 16 42.29 20.56 28.90
CA ALA A 16 41.74 21.91 28.88
C ALA A 16 41.35 22.35 27.47
N LEU A 17 42.16 22.04 26.45
CA LEU A 17 41.85 22.35 25.05
C LEU A 17 40.61 21.61 24.54
N ILE A 18 40.45 20.34 24.89
CA ILE A 18 39.26 19.55 24.53
C ILE A 18 38.00 20.15 25.18
N PHE A 19 38.10 20.58 26.44
CA PHE A 19 36.97 21.18 27.15
C PHE A 19 36.56 22.52 26.54
N VAL A 20 37.52 23.37 26.16
CA VAL A 20 37.24 24.64 25.47
C VAL A 20 36.62 24.38 24.09
N ALA A 21 37.14 23.42 23.32
CA ALA A 21 36.54 23.04 22.04
C ALA A 21 35.10 22.54 22.20
N TYR A 22 34.80 21.77 23.24
CA TYR A 22 33.45 21.28 23.52
C TYR A 22 32.48 22.40 23.92
N VAL A 23 32.92 23.36 24.74
CA VAL A 23 32.08 24.47 25.22
C VAL A 23 31.77 25.48 24.09
N PHE A 24 32.72 25.69 23.18
CA PHE A 24 32.59 26.69 22.12
C PHE A 24 32.18 26.10 20.76
N TRP A 25 31.93 24.79 20.67
CA TRP A 25 31.37 24.23 19.45
C TRP A 25 29.92 24.74 19.27
N PRO A 26 29.61 25.43 18.15
CA PRO A 26 28.26 25.93 17.91
C PRO A 26 27.29 24.75 17.86
N LYS A 27 26.36 24.70 18.82
CA LYS A 27 25.27 23.73 18.79
C LYS A 27 24.37 24.06 17.60
N PRO A 28 24.04 23.07 16.74
CA PRO A 28 23.12 23.31 15.63
C PRO A 28 21.78 23.79 16.20
N SER A 29 21.32 24.94 15.70
CA SER A 29 20.01 25.50 16.00
C SER A 29 18.94 24.53 15.51
N ILE A 30 18.28 23.88 16.46
CA ILE A 30 17.07 23.10 16.19
C ILE A 30 15.97 24.12 15.91
N GLU A 31 15.65 24.33 14.64
CA GLU A 31 14.43 25.03 14.24
C GLU A 31 13.24 24.29 14.86
N LYS A 32 12.38 25.04 15.55
CA LYS A 32 11.07 24.56 16.02
C LYS A 32 10.27 24.15 14.79
N ILE A 33 10.24 22.85 14.49
CA ILE A 33 9.28 22.29 13.56
C ILE A 33 7.92 22.36 14.26
N GLU A 34 7.05 23.25 13.77
CA GLU A 34 5.63 23.25 14.12
C GLU A 34 5.07 21.84 13.97
N SER A 35 4.37 21.38 15.00
CA SER A 35 3.74 20.07 15.07
C SER A 35 2.82 19.85 13.87
N LEU A 36 3.28 19.09 12.89
CA LEU A 36 2.42 18.46 11.90
C LEU A 36 1.66 17.34 12.60
N ASP A 37 0.33 17.46 12.60
CA ASP A 37 -0.61 16.48 13.11
C ASP A 37 -0.63 15.28 12.15
N PHE A 38 -0.18 14.10 12.60
CA PHE A 38 0.11 12.92 11.74
C PHE A 38 -1.09 12.00 11.50
N ASN A 39 -2.30 12.43 11.85
CA ASN A 39 -3.51 11.62 11.64
C ASN A 39 -3.88 11.40 10.16
N ASN A 40 -3.12 11.92 9.19
CA ASN A 40 -3.46 11.90 7.75
C ASN A 40 -2.40 11.26 6.83
N CYS A 41 -1.49 10.41 7.31
CA CYS A 41 -0.57 9.72 6.40
C CYS A 41 -1.23 8.47 5.78
N LEU A 42 -1.62 8.56 4.50
CA LEU A 42 -2.44 7.55 3.83
C LEU A 42 -1.65 6.50 3.05
N VAL A 43 -0.47 6.81 2.49
CA VAL A 43 0.37 5.87 1.74
C VAL A 43 1.85 6.28 1.83
N PHE A 44 2.73 5.31 2.15
CA PHE A 44 4.18 5.49 2.06
C PHE A 44 4.65 5.33 0.61
N GLN A 45 5.41 6.30 0.10
CA GLN A 45 6.08 6.17 -1.19
C GLN A 45 7.45 5.54 -0.99
N SER A 46 7.71 4.38 -1.62
CA SER A 46 8.99 3.66 -1.52
C SER A 46 10.18 4.42 -2.14
N ASP A 47 9.92 5.41 -2.99
CA ASP A 47 10.93 5.95 -3.91
C ASP A 47 11.48 7.33 -3.49
N SER A 48 11.05 7.90 -2.36
CA SER A 48 11.54 9.21 -1.89
C SER A 48 11.82 9.23 -0.38
N VAL A 49 13.10 9.07 -0.04
CA VAL A 49 13.60 9.11 1.34
C VAL A 49 13.38 10.49 2.01
N GLU A 50 13.31 11.55 1.22
CA GLU A 50 13.14 12.93 1.72
C GLU A 50 11.66 13.32 1.92
N LYS A 51 10.70 12.61 1.33
CA LYS A 51 9.26 12.86 1.46
C LYS A 51 8.46 11.54 1.52
N PRO A 52 8.53 10.82 2.65
CA PRO A 52 7.90 9.49 2.76
C PRO A 52 6.37 9.54 2.82
N CYS A 53 5.77 10.72 2.98
CA CYS A 53 4.33 10.91 3.13
C CYS A 53 3.80 11.86 2.04
N TYR A 54 2.76 11.45 1.32
CA TYR A 54 2.05 12.33 0.39
C TYR A 54 1.25 13.37 1.19
N ILE A 55 1.70 14.63 1.18
CA ILE A 55 0.96 15.77 1.73
C ILE A 55 0.78 16.76 0.59
N ASP A 56 -0.45 16.97 0.15
CA ASP A 56 -0.77 17.96 -0.88
C ASP A 56 -0.70 19.36 -0.23
N ARG A 57 0.46 20.01 -0.28
CA ARG A 57 0.54 21.45 0.03
C ARG A 57 0.31 22.23 -1.26
N LEU A 58 -0.93 22.65 -1.48
CA LEU A 58 -1.19 23.81 -2.35
C LEU A 58 -0.55 25.04 -1.71
N SER A 59 0.55 25.52 -2.29
CA SER A 59 1.08 26.86 -1.98
C SER A 59 0.08 27.91 -2.47
N PRO A 60 -0.43 28.82 -1.62
CA PRO A 60 -1.29 29.89 -2.06
C PRO A 60 -0.44 31.00 -2.70
N GLY A 61 -0.76 31.33 -3.96
CA GLY A 61 -0.34 32.59 -4.58
C GLY A 61 0.74 32.50 -5.66
N GLN A 62 0.38 31.96 -6.83
CA GLN A 62 0.90 32.47 -8.10
C GLN A 62 -0.21 32.46 -9.16
N THR A 63 -1.03 33.51 -9.16
CA THR A 63 -1.75 33.95 -10.36
C THR A 63 -0.74 34.64 -11.26
N ASN A 64 -0.29 33.98 -12.32
CA ASN A 64 0.13 34.61 -13.58
C ASN A 64 0.24 33.52 -14.65
N ILE A 65 -0.71 33.55 -15.58
CA ILE A 65 -0.68 32.76 -16.82
C ILE A 65 0.11 33.57 -17.85
N PRO A 66 1.25 33.10 -18.38
CA PRO A 66 1.76 33.58 -19.65
C PRO A 66 1.16 32.70 -20.76
N THR A 67 0.29 33.30 -21.56
CA THR A 67 -0.08 32.81 -22.88
C THR A 67 1.14 32.83 -23.79
N THR A 68 1.68 31.67 -24.15
CA THR A 68 2.58 31.56 -25.30
C THR A 68 2.34 30.26 -26.07
N GLU A 69 2.34 30.41 -27.39
CA GLU A 69 1.96 29.52 -28.48
C GLU A 69 2.37 28.04 -28.33
N GLN A 70 1.42 27.16 -28.64
CA GLN A 70 1.64 25.74 -28.84
C GLN A 70 2.46 25.52 -30.13
N ASN A 71 3.74 25.24 -30.00
CA ASN A 71 4.50 24.59 -31.07
C ASN A 71 4.16 23.10 -31.07
N ILE A 72 3.38 22.70 -32.08
CA ILE A 72 3.10 21.30 -32.40
C ILE A 72 4.41 20.68 -32.93
N ILE A 73 5.06 19.85 -32.12
CA ILE A 73 6.11 18.95 -32.61
C ILE A 73 5.42 17.67 -33.07
N ILE A 74 5.23 17.54 -34.37
CA ILE A 74 4.87 16.27 -35.02
C ILE A 74 6.13 15.39 -34.97
N ILE A 75 6.14 14.37 -34.13
CA ILE A 75 7.11 13.28 -34.25
C ILE A 75 6.55 12.31 -35.31
N PRO A 76 7.29 12.03 -36.40
CA PRO A 76 6.81 11.12 -37.43
C PRO A 76 6.68 9.70 -36.86
N SER A 77 5.47 9.16 -36.99
CA SER A 77 5.21 7.72 -36.99
C SER A 77 6.02 7.10 -38.11
N ASN A 78 7.15 6.50 -37.81
CA ASN A 78 7.82 5.57 -38.71
C ASN A 78 8.38 4.38 -37.93
N GLU A 79 8.19 3.23 -38.56
CA GLU A 79 8.67 1.89 -38.26
C GLU A 79 7.97 1.13 -37.12
N ALA A 80 6.87 0.51 -37.55
CA ALA A 80 6.52 -0.84 -37.16
C ALA A 80 7.77 -1.76 -37.24
N ALA A 81 8.35 -2.06 -36.09
CA ALA A 81 8.99 -3.34 -35.85
C ALA A 81 8.15 -4.06 -34.81
N SER A 82 7.35 -5.03 -35.28
CA SER A 82 6.81 -6.09 -34.45
C SER A 82 7.96 -6.99 -34.00
N SER A 83 8.80 -6.49 -33.10
CA SER A 83 9.70 -7.31 -32.31
C SER A 83 8.97 -7.64 -31.02
N THR A 84 8.66 -8.92 -30.83
CA THR A 84 8.24 -9.46 -29.54
C THR A 84 9.30 -9.05 -28.51
N VAL A 85 8.97 -8.07 -27.67
CA VAL A 85 9.84 -7.67 -26.56
C VAL A 85 9.81 -8.83 -25.59
N MET A 86 10.90 -9.58 -25.51
CA MET A 86 11.04 -10.69 -24.58
C MET A 86 11.68 -10.20 -23.28
N VAL A 87 11.33 -10.85 -22.17
CA VAL A 87 11.99 -10.62 -20.88
C VAL A 87 13.48 -10.86 -21.06
N PRO A 88 14.36 -9.91 -20.67
CA PRO A 88 15.81 -10.12 -20.72
C PRO A 88 16.17 -11.42 -20.01
N SER A 89 17.04 -12.25 -20.61
CA SER A 89 17.40 -13.57 -20.07
C SER A 89 18.07 -13.50 -18.68
N GLU A 90 18.58 -12.35 -18.30
CA GLU A 90 19.13 -12.09 -16.96
C GLU A 90 18.04 -11.82 -15.91
N CYS A 91 16.81 -11.51 -16.33
CA CYS A 91 15.67 -11.31 -15.44
C CYS A 91 14.80 -12.57 -15.32
N THR A 92 14.99 -13.58 -16.18
CA THR A 92 14.15 -14.80 -16.19
C THR A 92 14.40 -15.74 -15.00
N ASP A 93 15.56 -15.64 -14.34
CA ASP A 93 15.94 -16.51 -13.21
C ASP A 93 15.49 -15.98 -11.84
N SER A 94 14.64 -14.94 -11.82
CA SER A 94 14.16 -14.31 -10.58
C SER A 94 13.23 -15.24 -9.81
N ALA A 95 13.37 -15.30 -8.48
CA ALA A 95 12.58 -16.20 -7.63
C ALA A 95 11.12 -15.73 -7.46
N SER A 96 10.85 -14.44 -7.72
CA SER A 96 9.51 -13.86 -7.65
C SER A 96 9.20 -12.90 -8.80
N VAL A 97 7.90 -12.62 -9.00
CA VAL A 97 7.41 -11.63 -9.96
C VAL A 97 7.94 -10.22 -9.63
N PHE A 98 8.06 -9.89 -8.35
CA PHE A 98 8.57 -8.59 -7.91
C PHE A 98 10.06 -8.42 -8.25
N GLU A 99 10.88 -9.44 -8.02
CA GLU A 99 12.30 -9.43 -8.38
C GLU A 99 12.50 -9.36 -9.90
N ARG A 100 11.68 -10.09 -10.66
CA ARG A 100 11.70 -10.03 -12.12
C ARG A 100 11.35 -8.63 -12.61
N ASP A 101 10.29 -8.04 -12.06
CA ASP A 101 9.80 -6.74 -12.47
C ASP A 101 10.80 -5.62 -12.09
N ASP A 102 11.43 -5.69 -10.91
CA ASP A 102 12.53 -4.77 -10.52
C ASP A 102 13.74 -4.90 -11.47
N CYS A 103 14.13 -6.12 -11.85
CA CYS A 103 15.18 -6.36 -12.83
C CYS A 103 14.84 -5.74 -14.20
N VAL A 104 13.61 -5.94 -14.68
CA VAL A 104 13.11 -5.39 -15.95
C VAL A 104 13.10 -3.87 -15.90
N ILE A 105 12.65 -3.25 -14.81
CA ILE A 105 12.63 -1.79 -14.62
C ILE A 105 14.06 -1.22 -14.67
N LYS A 106 15.00 -1.81 -13.93
CA LYS A 106 16.41 -1.38 -13.94
C LYS A 106 17.02 -1.45 -15.34
N LYS A 107 16.70 -2.50 -16.10
CA LYS A 107 17.14 -2.63 -17.50
C LYS A 107 16.48 -1.60 -18.39
N ALA A 108 15.17 -1.39 -18.28
CA ALA A 108 14.44 -0.38 -19.02
C ALA A 108 15.03 1.02 -18.82
N ILE A 109 15.36 1.38 -17.58
CA ILE A 109 16.00 2.66 -17.22
C ILE A 109 17.40 2.76 -17.82
N THR A 110 18.23 1.75 -17.62
CA THR A 110 19.63 1.75 -18.08
C THR A 110 19.71 1.79 -19.62
N SER A 111 18.83 1.05 -20.30
CA SER A 111 18.79 1.00 -21.76
C SER A 111 17.92 2.08 -22.39
N LYS A 112 17.26 2.95 -21.59
CA LYS A 112 16.25 3.91 -22.02
C LYS A 112 15.19 3.31 -22.97
N ASN A 113 14.75 2.08 -22.69
CA ASN A 113 13.83 1.33 -23.55
C ASN A 113 12.45 1.22 -22.91
N THR A 114 11.52 2.05 -23.36
CA THR A 114 10.12 2.07 -22.88
C THR A 114 9.36 0.79 -23.22
N GLY A 115 9.79 0.04 -24.24
CA GLY A 115 9.20 -1.24 -24.61
C GLY A 115 9.32 -2.29 -23.50
N LEU A 116 10.42 -2.25 -22.73
CA LEU A 116 10.63 -3.16 -21.60
C LEU A 116 9.63 -2.90 -20.46
N CYS A 117 9.13 -1.67 -20.31
CA CYS A 117 8.12 -1.36 -19.29
C CYS A 117 6.80 -2.09 -19.52
N THR A 118 6.52 -2.57 -20.74
CA THR A 118 5.32 -3.37 -21.01
C THR A 118 5.38 -4.79 -20.45
N LEU A 119 6.57 -5.23 -20.02
CA LEU A 119 6.80 -6.54 -19.39
C LEU A 119 6.71 -6.50 -17.86
N VAL A 120 6.54 -5.32 -17.27
CA VAL A 120 6.35 -5.12 -15.83
C VAL A 120 4.90 -5.44 -15.48
N SER A 121 4.69 -6.26 -14.45
CA SER A 121 3.35 -6.65 -14.02
C SER A 121 2.70 -5.52 -13.22
N GLY A 122 1.43 -5.23 -13.53
CA GLY A 122 0.65 -4.23 -12.81
C GLY A 122 0.77 -2.83 -13.41
N SER A 123 -0.39 -2.19 -13.59
CA SER A 123 -0.52 -0.88 -14.26
C SER A 123 0.26 0.23 -13.58
N LEU A 124 0.35 0.20 -12.24
CA LEU A 124 1.09 1.20 -11.48
C LEU A 124 2.60 1.07 -11.68
N ALA A 125 3.18 -0.12 -11.53
CA ALA A 125 4.61 -0.36 -11.72
C ALA A 125 5.04 -0.10 -13.17
N GLN A 126 4.20 -0.46 -14.14
CA GLN A 126 4.40 -0.10 -15.54
C GLN A 126 4.41 1.42 -15.77
N SER A 127 3.47 2.16 -15.15
CA SER A 127 3.42 3.62 -15.28
C SER A 127 4.63 4.32 -14.66
N VAL A 128 5.13 3.81 -13.54
CA VAL A 128 6.36 4.28 -12.88
C VAL A 128 7.57 4.02 -13.78
N CYS A 129 7.70 2.82 -14.33
CA CYS A 129 8.75 2.49 -15.30
C CYS A 129 8.73 3.45 -16.49
N LEU A 130 7.57 3.68 -17.11
CA LEU A 130 7.45 4.57 -18.27
C LEU A 130 7.83 6.02 -17.94
N ARG A 131 7.47 6.51 -16.75
CA ARG A 131 7.88 7.84 -16.28
C ARG A 131 9.39 7.95 -16.14
N ASP A 132 10.01 6.95 -15.51
CA ASP A 132 11.44 6.99 -15.16
C ASP A 132 12.34 6.73 -16.37
N VAL A 133 11.85 5.99 -17.38
CA VAL A 133 12.53 5.75 -18.65
C VAL A 133 12.32 6.91 -19.64
N GLY A 134 11.11 7.45 -19.69
CA GLY A 134 10.67 8.40 -20.73
C GLY A 134 11.02 9.86 -20.47
N GLY A 135 11.27 10.26 -19.21
CA GLY A 135 11.49 11.66 -18.83
C GLY A 135 10.24 12.52 -19.08
N SER A 136 9.50 12.87 -18.01
CA SER A 136 8.25 13.66 -18.04
C SER A 136 7.29 13.32 -19.19
N VAL A 137 6.53 12.24 -19.01
CA VAL A 137 5.34 11.99 -19.82
C VAL A 137 4.17 12.74 -19.18
N THR A 138 3.65 13.76 -19.86
CA THR A 138 2.32 14.31 -19.56
C THR A 138 1.29 13.28 -20.01
N LEU A 139 0.55 12.70 -19.06
CA LEU A 139 -0.49 11.73 -19.35
C LEU A 139 -1.67 12.44 -20.03
N THR A 140 -1.88 12.16 -21.32
CA THR A 140 -3.19 12.36 -21.96
C THR A 140 -4.00 11.09 -21.73
N ILE A 141 -4.85 11.09 -20.71
CA ILE A 141 -5.86 10.06 -20.53
C ILE A 141 -6.92 10.28 -21.63
N PRO A 142 -7.27 9.27 -22.46
CA PRO A 142 -8.42 9.39 -23.34
C PRO A 142 -9.68 9.47 -22.47
N ILE A 143 -10.18 10.68 -22.29
CA ILE A 143 -11.53 10.90 -21.78
C ILE A 143 -12.44 10.39 -22.90
N GLN A 144 -13.05 9.21 -22.73
CA GLN A 144 -14.26 8.91 -23.49
C GLN A 144 -15.30 9.95 -23.07
N ASN A 145 -15.47 10.97 -23.90
CA ASN A 145 -16.59 11.90 -23.84
C ASN A 145 -17.89 11.13 -24.06
N GLN A 146 -18.43 10.50 -23.01
CA GLN A 146 -19.88 10.40 -22.89
C GLN A 146 -20.34 11.70 -22.26
N SER A 147 -21.11 12.48 -23.03
CA SER A 147 -21.50 13.82 -22.64
C SER A 147 -22.30 13.82 -21.34
N TYR A 148 -21.94 14.74 -20.46
CA TYR A 148 -22.59 15.05 -19.20
C TYR A 148 -24.07 15.49 -19.37
N ASP A 149 -24.51 15.74 -20.62
CA ASP A 149 -25.88 16.16 -20.96
C ASP A 149 -26.91 15.02 -20.98
N ALA A 150 -26.48 13.74 -20.99
CA ALA A 150 -27.40 12.61 -20.98
C ALA A 150 -27.97 12.28 -19.59
N PHE A 151 -27.32 12.74 -18.51
CA PHE A 151 -27.69 12.39 -17.13
C PHE A 151 -28.69 13.37 -16.49
N LEU A 152 -28.91 14.56 -17.07
CA LEU A 152 -29.84 15.56 -16.54
C LEU A 152 -31.23 15.56 -17.20
N ARG A 153 -31.58 14.55 -18.01
CA ARG A 153 -32.89 14.45 -18.69
C ARG A 153 -33.81 13.33 -18.21
N SER A 154 -33.55 12.72 -17.06
CA SER A 154 -34.45 11.70 -16.50
C SER A 154 -35.12 12.10 -15.19
N THR A 155 -35.53 13.37 -15.03
CA THR A 155 -36.55 13.72 -14.03
C THR A 155 -37.37 14.92 -14.49
N SER A 156 -38.69 14.80 -14.32
CA SER A 156 -39.73 15.84 -14.40
C SER A 156 -40.41 16.07 -15.75
N SER A 157 -41.51 15.35 -15.90
CA SER A 157 -42.71 15.77 -16.64
C SER A 157 -43.36 17.00 -16.00
N VAL A 158 -43.75 17.97 -16.85
CA VAL A 158 -45.02 18.75 -16.93
C VAL A 158 -44.76 20.20 -17.37
N LEU A 159 -45.37 20.56 -18.51
CA LEU A 159 -45.43 21.84 -19.24
C LEU A 159 -46.32 22.92 -18.53
N PRO A 160 -46.61 24.11 -19.14
CA PRO A 160 -45.71 25.13 -19.71
C PRO A 160 -46.14 26.57 -19.33
N SER A 161 -45.26 27.58 -19.50
CA SER A 161 -45.70 28.91 -20.00
C SER A 161 -44.55 29.91 -20.21
N THR A 162 -44.51 30.42 -21.44
CA THR A 162 -44.40 31.84 -21.82
C THR A 162 -43.08 32.61 -21.62
N ILE A 163 -42.60 33.11 -22.76
CA ILE A 163 -41.45 33.99 -23.03
C ILE A 163 -41.67 35.40 -22.47
N GLN A 164 -40.64 36.03 -21.90
CA GLN A 164 -40.34 37.46 -22.16
C GLN A 164 -38.89 37.86 -21.84
N ASN A 165 -38.32 38.62 -22.78
CA ASN A 165 -37.04 39.34 -22.72
C ASN A 165 -36.94 40.26 -21.50
N THR A 166 -35.74 40.52 -20.96
CA THR A 166 -35.02 41.81 -21.10
C THR A 166 -33.80 41.97 -20.16
N VAL A 167 -32.74 42.53 -20.75
CA VAL A 167 -31.87 43.62 -20.26
C VAL A 167 -31.02 43.41 -18.99
N VAL A 168 -29.71 43.47 -19.27
CA VAL A 168 -28.56 43.83 -18.44
C VAL A 168 -28.88 44.75 -17.25
N SER A 169 -28.49 44.32 -16.05
CA SER A 169 -27.85 45.19 -15.06
C SER A 169 -27.22 44.36 -13.94
N SER A 170 -25.89 44.40 -13.83
CA SER A 170 -25.20 44.03 -12.59
C SER A 170 -25.47 45.10 -11.54
N PRO A 171 -25.66 44.69 -10.28
CA PRO A 171 -24.76 45.22 -9.26
C PRO A 171 -24.29 44.14 -8.28
N ASN A 172 -22.96 44.14 -8.08
CA ASN A 172 -22.17 43.51 -7.03
C ASN A 172 -22.95 42.92 -5.83
N THR A 173 -23.16 41.61 -5.87
CA THR A 173 -23.31 40.79 -4.66
C THR A 173 -21.94 40.23 -4.30
N TYR A 174 -21.44 40.61 -3.12
CA TYR A 174 -20.37 39.87 -2.47
C TYR A 174 -20.85 38.43 -2.28
N SER A 175 -20.33 37.50 -3.08
CA SER A 175 -20.51 36.08 -2.83
C SER A 175 -19.92 35.75 -1.45
N PRO A 176 -20.65 35.04 -0.57
CA PRO A 176 -20.02 34.46 0.60
C PRO A 176 -18.89 33.55 0.13
N LEU A 177 -17.78 33.56 0.87
CA LEU A 177 -16.66 32.63 0.71
C LEU A 177 -17.21 31.23 0.40
N PRO A 178 -16.77 30.55 -0.67
CA PRO A 178 -17.23 29.20 -0.93
C PRO A 178 -16.99 28.38 0.33
N SER A 179 -18.08 27.84 0.88
CA SER A 179 -18.06 26.86 1.97
C SER A 179 -16.94 25.86 1.68
N ALA A 180 -16.06 25.63 2.67
CA ALA A 180 -14.99 24.66 2.58
C ALA A 180 -15.52 23.40 1.88
N GLN A 181 -15.10 23.18 0.63
CA GLN A 181 -15.41 21.95 -0.08
C GLN A 181 -14.69 20.86 0.69
N THR A 182 -15.43 20.09 1.49
CA THR A 182 -14.89 18.92 2.15
C THR A 182 -14.38 18.00 1.05
N ASP A 183 -13.06 17.83 0.96
CA ASP A 183 -12.45 16.96 -0.05
C ASP A 183 -12.89 15.52 0.22
N THR A 184 -13.92 15.07 -0.50
CA THR A 184 -14.54 13.76 -0.32
C THR A 184 -13.69 12.64 -0.89
N ARG A 185 -12.56 12.93 -1.57
CA ARG A 185 -11.68 11.89 -2.15
C ARG A 185 -11.04 10.97 -1.11
N PHE A 186 -11.08 11.36 0.16
CA PHE A 186 -10.56 10.59 1.29
C PHE A 186 -11.66 10.16 2.28
N SER A 187 -12.94 10.27 1.89
CA SER A 187 -14.03 9.73 2.71
C SER A 187 -14.02 8.20 2.68
N ALA A 188 -14.58 7.58 3.72
CA ALA A 188 -14.80 6.14 3.77
C ALA A 188 -15.65 5.65 2.57
N ASP A 189 -16.62 6.46 2.14
CA ASP A 189 -17.45 6.16 0.97
C ASP A 189 -16.62 6.15 -0.32
N ALA A 190 -15.73 7.13 -0.49
CA ALA A 190 -14.85 7.18 -1.67
C ALA A 190 -13.86 6.01 -1.69
N LEU A 191 -13.36 5.58 -0.53
CA LEU A 191 -12.51 4.40 -0.43
C LEU A 191 -13.29 3.11 -0.77
N THR A 192 -14.49 2.96 -0.22
CA THR A 192 -15.40 1.84 -0.51
C THR A 192 -15.69 1.76 -2.01
N GLN A 193 -16.00 2.91 -2.63
CA GLN A 193 -16.27 2.96 -4.06
C GLN A 193 -15.05 2.54 -4.89
N ARG A 194 -13.84 2.98 -4.50
CA ARG A 194 -12.60 2.55 -5.16
C ARG A 194 -12.38 1.05 -5.05
N PHE A 195 -12.67 0.44 -3.90
CA PHE A 195 -12.58 -1.01 -3.76
C PHE A 195 -13.60 -1.72 -4.65
N ARG A 196 -14.85 -1.24 -4.71
CA ARG A 196 -15.89 -1.83 -5.59
C ARG A 196 -15.58 -1.70 -7.07
N GLU A 197 -14.93 -0.63 -7.50
CA GLU A 197 -14.58 -0.37 -8.89
C GLU A 197 -13.25 -1.01 -9.31
N SER A 198 -12.48 -1.54 -8.35
CA SER A 198 -11.23 -2.23 -8.63
C SER A 198 -11.48 -3.54 -9.39
N PRO A 199 -10.49 -4.05 -10.15
CA PRO A 199 -10.55 -5.40 -10.70
C PRO A 199 -10.84 -6.43 -9.61
N LEU A 200 -11.68 -7.41 -9.94
CA LEU A 200 -12.02 -8.48 -9.01
C LEU A 200 -10.77 -9.30 -8.69
N SER A 201 -10.39 -9.32 -7.41
CA SER A 201 -9.26 -10.08 -6.91
C SER A 201 -9.59 -10.66 -5.54
N LEU A 202 -9.19 -11.90 -5.31
CA LEU A 202 -9.35 -12.57 -4.03
C LEU A 202 -7.97 -12.79 -3.44
N PHE A 203 -7.72 -12.22 -2.26
CA PHE A 203 -6.42 -12.28 -1.59
C PHE A 203 -6.35 -13.41 -0.57
N GLY A 204 -7.47 -13.73 0.06
CA GLY A 204 -7.48 -14.73 1.12
C GLY A 204 -8.86 -15.15 1.56
N VAL A 205 -8.85 -16.24 2.33
CA VAL A 205 -10.00 -16.85 2.98
C VAL A 205 -9.65 -17.11 4.44
N SER A 206 -10.60 -17.04 5.35
CA SER A 206 -10.41 -17.41 6.75
C SER A 206 -11.73 -17.80 7.40
N PRO A 207 -11.78 -18.87 8.21
CA PRO A 207 -10.72 -19.87 8.43
C PRO A 207 -10.42 -20.72 7.19
N TYR A 208 -9.30 -21.44 7.20
CA TYR A 208 -9.00 -22.41 6.13
C TYR A 208 -9.70 -23.74 6.34
N GLN A 209 -10.01 -24.08 7.60
CA GLN A 209 -10.73 -25.29 7.96
C GLN A 209 -11.99 -24.93 8.74
N VAL A 210 -13.13 -25.47 8.31
CA VAL A 210 -14.45 -25.13 8.84
C VAL A 210 -15.33 -26.37 8.94
N LYS A 211 -16.32 -26.35 9.84
CA LYS A 211 -17.39 -27.35 9.83
C LYS A 211 -18.47 -26.96 8.82
N PRO A 212 -19.29 -27.92 8.36
CA PRO A 212 -20.52 -27.64 7.65
C PRO A 212 -21.34 -26.52 8.32
N GLY A 213 -21.67 -25.47 7.58
CA GLY A 213 -22.46 -24.33 8.06
C GLY A 213 -21.72 -23.26 8.85
N ASP A 214 -20.44 -23.47 9.21
CA ASP A 214 -19.63 -22.41 9.83
C ASP A 214 -19.46 -21.23 8.84
N THR A 215 -19.27 -20.02 9.38
CA THR A 215 -19.04 -18.83 8.54
C THR A 215 -17.61 -18.78 8.02
N ILE A 216 -17.48 -18.60 6.71
CA ILE A 216 -16.22 -18.32 6.00
C ILE A 216 -16.20 -16.82 5.65
N SER A 217 -15.05 -16.17 5.83
CA SER A 217 -14.80 -14.81 5.39
C SER A 217 -13.77 -14.77 4.26
N LEU A 218 -14.01 -13.93 3.26
CA LEU A 218 -13.12 -13.66 2.14
C LEU A 218 -12.63 -12.22 2.19
N GLN A 219 -11.38 -12.01 1.80
CA GLN A 219 -10.78 -10.68 1.64
C GLN A 219 -10.26 -10.50 0.22
N GLY A 220 -10.57 -9.36 -0.40
CA GLY A 220 -10.26 -9.09 -1.79
C GLY A 220 -10.52 -7.65 -2.19
N THR A 221 -10.57 -7.39 -3.48
CA THR A 221 -11.04 -6.12 -4.06
C THR A 221 -11.98 -6.39 -5.21
N GLY A 222 -12.71 -5.36 -5.62
CA GLY A 222 -13.65 -5.46 -6.73
C GLY A 222 -14.90 -6.24 -6.36
N PHE A 223 -15.16 -6.47 -5.06
CA PHE A 223 -16.43 -7.04 -4.63
C PHE A 223 -17.52 -6.01 -4.86
N SER A 224 -18.62 -6.44 -5.46
CA SER A 224 -19.73 -5.55 -5.80
C SER A 224 -20.92 -5.79 -4.87
N ASP A 225 -22.06 -5.19 -5.17
CA ASP A 225 -23.29 -5.42 -4.42
C ASP A 225 -23.85 -6.84 -4.67
N THR A 226 -23.31 -7.58 -5.64
CA THR A 226 -23.70 -8.97 -5.92
C THR A 226 -22.48 -9.74 -6.39
N ASN A 227 -22.17 -10.85 -5.72
CA ASN A 227 -21.00 -11.67 -6.00
C ASN A 227 -21.39 -13.14 -5.92
N ASP A 228 -21.08 -13.90 -6.96
CA ASP A 228 -21.24 -15.34 -6.93
C ASP A 228 -19.94 -15.95 -6.40
N VAL A 229 -20.01 -16.43 -5.16
CA VAL A 229 -18.92 -17.16 -4.51
C VAL A 229 -19.07 -18.63 -4.88
N HIS A 230 -18.01 -19.18 -5.44
CA HIS A 230 -17.92 -20.57 -5.84
C HIS A 230 -17.00 -21.32 -4.87
N VAL A 231 -17.47 -22.47 -4.39
CA VAL A 231 -16.73 -23.40 -3.52
C VAL A 231 -16.82 -24.79 -4.15
N GLY A 232 -15.85 -25.10 -5.02
CA GLY A 232 -15.93 -26.26 -5.90
C GLY A 232 -17.19 -26.21 -6.78
N GLY A 233 -18.09 -27.19 -6.62
CA GLY A 233 -19.37 -27.23 -7.35
C GLY A 233 -20.52 -26.44 -6.71
N TYR A 234 -20.32 -25.86 -5.53
CA TYR A 234 -21.32 -25.08 -4.81
C TYR A 234 -21.19 -23.59 -5.15
N THR A 235 -22.32 -22.92 -5.42
CA THR A 235 -22.35 -21.47 -5.70
C THR A 235 -23.34 -20.79 -4.78
N ILE A 236 -22.95 -19.66 -4.21
CA ILE A 236 -23.79 -18.81 -3.37
C ILE A 236 -23.61 -17.34 -3.75
N THR A 237 -24.71 -16.61 -3.84
CA THR A 237 -24.70 -15.17 -4.10
C THR A 237 -24.62 -14.39 -2.79
N VAL A 238 -23.66 -13.47 -2.68
CA VAL A 238 -23.35 -12.71 -1.46
C VAL A 238 -23.16 -11.23 -1.81
N VAL A 239 -23.59 -10.35 -0.91
CA VAL A 239 -23.41 -8.90 -1.02
C VAL A 239 -22.16 -8.49 -0.24
N SER A 240 -21.37 -7.55 -0.78
CA SER A 240 -20.31 -6.87 -0.02
C SER A 240 -20.77 -5.47 0.35
N ASP A 241 -20.50 -5.04 1.58
CA ASP A 241 -20.84 -3.70 2.10
C ASP A 241 -19.69 -2.68 1.92
N ASP A 242 -18.45 -3.17 1.79
CA ASP A 242 -17.22 -2.35 1.76
C ASP A 242 -16.41 -2.52 0.45
N GLY A 243 -16.84 -3.42 -0.44
CA GLY A 243 -16.12 -3.78 -1.66
C GLY A 243 -14.84 -4.60 -1.43
N PHE A 244 -14.59 -5.02 -0.19
CA PHE A 244 -13.35 -5.65 0.28
C PHE A 244 -13.57 -6.99 1.00
N SER A 245 -14.69 -7.16 1.68
CA SER A 245 -15.02 -8.35 2.46
C SER A 245 -16.33 -9.01 2.01
N LEU A 246 -16.36 -10.34 2.13
CA LEU A 246 -17.56 -11.18 1.98
C LEU A 246 -17.59 -12.21 3.10
N SER A 247 -18.79 -12.60 3.52
CA SER A 247 -18.99 -13.69 4.48
C SER A 247 -20.16 -14.58 4.07
N PHE A 248 -19.99 -15.89 4.19
CA PHE A 248 -21.01 -16.87 3.77
C PHE A 248 -20.85 -18.21 4.52
N PRO A 249 -21.90 -19.05 4.62
CA PRO A 249 -21.81 -20.34 5.29
C PRO A 249 -21.08 -21.38 4.42
N ALA A 250 -20.24 -22.19 5.07
CA ALA A 250 -19.57 -23.34 4.46
C ALA A 250 -20.59 -24.38 3.94
N PRO A 251 -20.30 -25.06 2.81
CA PRO A 251 -21.20 -26.07 2.27
C PRO A 251 -21.35 -27.26 3.23
N SER A 252 -22.44 -28.01 3.09
CA SER A 252 -22.72 -29.15 3.97
C SER A 252 -21.83 -30.36 3.72
N SER A 253 -21.28 -30.48 2.53
CA SER A 253 -20.41 -31.59 2.12
C SER A 253 -18.99 -31.41 2.65
N LEU A 254 -18.42 -32.49 3.17
CA LEU A 254 -17.03 -32.52 3.59
C LEU A 254 -16.10 -32.65 2.38
N GLY A 255 -14.92 -32.03 2.46
CA GLY A 255 -13.92 -32.09 1.40
C GLY A 255 -13.01 -30.86 1.35
N GLU A 256 -12.04 -30.91 0.45
CA GLU A 256 -11.24 -29.75 0.07
C GLU A 256 -11.84 -29.11 -1.19
N TYR A 257 -11.95 -27.78 -1.19
CA TYR A 257 -12.58 -27.03 -2.26
C TYR A 257 -11.73 -25.83 -2.66
N ASP A 258 -11.65 -25.60 -3.98
CA ASP A 258 -11.18 -24.33 -4.52
C ASP A 258 -12.28 -23.27 -4.33
N VAL A 259 -11.86 -22.05 -4.00
CA VAL A 259 -12.72 -20.89 -3.78
C VAL A 259 -12.36 -19.80 -4.77
N TRP A 260 -13.35 -19.31 -5.49
CA TRP A 260 -13.23 -18.14 -6.34
C TRP A 260 -14.54 -17.37 -6.42
N ILE A 261 -14.48 -16.16 -6.94
CA ILE A 261 -15.63 -15.25 -7.04
C ILE A 261 -15.81 -14.87 -8.50
N THR A 262 -17.06 -14.72 -8.93
CA THR A 262 -17.42 -14.03 -10.16
C THR A 262 -18.41 -12.91 -9.88
N ASN A 263 -18.28 -11.79 -10.59
CA ASN A 263 -19.23 -10.68 -10.55
C ASN A 263 -19.10 -9.80 -11.81
N LYS A 264 -19.76 -8.63 -11.82
CA LYS A 264 -19.69 -7.66 -12.93
C LYS A 264 -18.27 -7.16 -13.26
N ASN A 265 -17.33 -7.25 -12.32
CA ASN A 265 -15.94 -6.83 -12.46
C ASN A 265 -15.01 -7.98 -12.91
N GLY A 266 -15.54 -9.19 -13.14
CA GLY A 266 -14.80 -10.31 -13.73
C GLY A 266 -14.82 -11.58 -12.88
N SER A 267 -13.70 -12.32 -12.89
CA SER A 267 -13.48 -13.56 -12.14
C SER A 267 -12.18 -13.46 -11.34
N SER A 268 -12.19 -13.89 -10.08
CA SER A 268 -11.00 -13.99 -9.24
C SER A 268 -10.24 -15.31 -9.43
N GLN A 269 -10.68 -16.17 -10.35
CA GLN A 269 -10.11 -17.51 -10.52
C GLN A 269 -8.71 -17.43 -11.14
N VAL A 270 -7.70 -17.91 -10.42
CA VAL A 270 -6.31 -17.98 -10.89
C VAL A 270 -5.91 -19.44 -11.14
N ILE A 271 -5.71 -19.79 -12.41
CA ILE A 271 -5.31 -21.14 -12.82
C ILE A 271 -3.92 -21.45 -12.24
N GLY A 272 -3.80 -22.59 -11.55
CA GLY A 272 -2.54 -23.07 -10.96
C GLY A 272 -2.20 -22.51 -9.57
N ARG A 273 -2.97 -21.54 -9.06
CA ARG A 273 -2.84 -21.02 -7.69
C ARG A 273 -4.22 -20.77 -7.04
N PRO A 274 -5.08 -21.81 -6.93
CA PRO A 274 -6.39 -21.64 -6.32
C PRO A 274 -6.26 -21.33 -4.83
N ILE A 275 -7.17 -20.50 -4.34
CA ILE A 275 -7.41 -20.37 -2.91
C ILE A 275 -8.27 -21.55 -2.47
N LYS A 276 -7.90 -22.20 -1.38
CA LYS A 276 -8.51 -23.46 -0.94
C LYS A 276 -9.07 -23.36 0.48
N ILE A 277 -10.13 -24.12 0.72
CA ILE A 277 -10.66 -24.38 2.06
C ILE A 277 -10.88 -25.88 2.26
N VAL A 278 -10.95 -26.30 3.51
CA VAL A 278 -11.30 -27.67 3.91
C VAL A 278 -12.54 -27.64 4.79
N VAL A 279 -13.59 -28.33 4.36
CA VAL A 279 -14.78 -28.57 5.18
C VAL A 279 -14.62 -29.92 5.85
N THR A 280 -14.53 -29.92 7.18
CA THR A 280 -14.19 -31.09 8.01
C THR A 280 -14.96 -31.08 9.33
N THR A 281 -15.13 -32.24 9.95
CA THR A 281 -15.75 -32.32 11.28
C THR A 281 -14.81 -31.85 12.40
N ASN A 282 -13.50 -31.85 12.14
CA ASN A 282 -12.46 -31.53 13.11
C ASN A 282 -11.52 -30.43 12.56
N PRO A 283 -11.99 -29.17 12.44
CA PRO A 283 -11.16 -28.09 11.94
C PRO A 283 -10.04 -27.75 12.91
N VAL A 284 -8.87 -27.41 12.37
CA VAL A 284 -7.78 -26.83 13.16
C VAL A 284 -8.18 -25.40 13.58
N PRO A 285 -8.07 -25.03 14.88
CA PRO A 285 -8.41 -23.69 15.33
C PRO A 285 -7.49 -22.61 14.73
N LEU A 286 -7.99 -21.38 14.64
CA LEU A 286 -7.20 -20.22 14.20
C LEU A 286 -6.00 -19.94 15.14
N PRO A 287 -4.88 -19.41 14.61
CA PRO A 287 -3.75 -19.02 15.43
C PRO A 287 -4.11 -17.79 16.26
N THR A 288 -3.69 -17.78 17.52
CA THR A 288 -3.90 -16.63 18.43
C THR A 288 -2.58 -16.19 19.02
N VAL A 289 -2.25 -14.91 18.90
CA VAL A 289 -1.07 -14.33 19.55
C VAL A 289 -1.45 -13.90 20.96
N LEU A 290 -0.69 -14.35 21.96
CA LEU A 290 -0.88 -13.99 23.36
C LEU A 290 0.09 -12.90 23.81
N SER A 291 1.34 -12.95 23.35
CA SER A 291 2.35 -11.96 23.70
C SER A 291 3.45 -11.86 22.66
N VAL A 292 4.02 -10.66 22.54
CA VAL A 292 5.23 -10.38 21.75
C VAL A 292 6.23 -9.67 22.66
N LEU A 293 7.45 -10.21 22.76
CA LEU A 293 8.54 -9.68 23.59
C LEU A 293 9.86 -9.62 22.82
N PRO A 294 10.73 -8.63 23.05
CA PRO A 294 10.50 -7.46 23.91
C PRO A 294 9.45 -6.50 23.33
N ASN A 295 8.90 -5.63 24.19
CA ASN A 295 7.97 -4.57 23.79
C ASN A 295 8.27 -3.29 24.62
N PRO A 296 8.84 -2.22 24.03
CA PRO A 296 9.20 -2.10 22.61
C PRO A 296 10.35 -3.02 22.21
N ALA A 297 10.38 -3.46 20.96
CA ALA A 297 11.52 -4.13 20.35
C ALA A 297 12.43 -3.14 19.62
N GLU A 298 13.74 -3.31 19.73
CA GLU A 298 14.74 -2.51 19.01
C GLU A 298 15.16 -3.18 17.69
N TYR A 299 15.66 -2.39 16.75
CA TYR A 299 16.20 -2.95 15.50
C TYR A 299 17.34 -3.94 15.77
N GLY A 300 17.17 -5.16 15.28
CA GLY A 300 18.13 -6.25 15.48
C GLY A 300 17.81 -7.16 16.66
N ASP A 301 16.81 -6.83 17.48
CA ASP A 301 16.31 -7.71 18.54
C ASP A 301 15.73 -9.00 17.96
N THR A 302 15.88 -10.07 18.75
CA THR A 302 15.09 -11.28 18.58
C THR A 302 13.76 -11.10 19.29
N ILE A 303 12.69 -11.08 18.50
CA ILE A 303 11.31 -11.03 18.96
C ILE A 303 10.81 -12.45 19.17
N ILE A 304 10.28 -12.69 20.37
CA ILE A 304 9.63 -13.91 20.81
C ILE A 304 8.12 -13.69 20.83
N ILE A 305 7.42 -14.42 19.97
CA ILE A 305 5.97 -14.40 19.85
C ILE A 305 5.43 -15.67 20.49
N THR A 306 4.59 -15.55 21.50
CA THR A 306 3.92 -16.69 22.15
C THR A 306 2.44 -16.67 21.82
N GLY A 307 1.88 -17.84 21.55
CA GLY A 307 0.50 -17.99 21.15
C GLY A 307 0.00 -19.43 21.19
N ASN A 308 -1.18 -19.64 20.62
CA ASN A 308 -1.78 -20.96 20.47
C ASN A 308 -2.04 -21.26 18.99
N ASN A 309 -2.12 -22.56 18.67
CA ASN A 309 -2.47 -23.07 17.35
C ASN A 309 -1.55 -22.57 16.23
N PHE A 310 -0.28 -22.33 16.55
CA PHE A 310 0.75 -22.13 15.53
C PHE A 310 1.06 -23.47 14.88
N SER A 311 1.27 -23.45 13.57
CA SER A 311 1.71 -24.62 12.82
C SER A 311 3.21 -24.82 12.98
N ASN A 312 3.73 -25.96 12.53
CA ASN A 312 5.18 -26.19 12.49
C ASN A 312 5.91 -25.11 11.67
N THR A 313 5.24 -24.60 10.62
CA THR A 313 5.69 -23.48 9.79
C THR A 313 4.56 -22.46 9.66
N ASN A 314 4.87 -21.18 9.76
CA ASN A 314 3.90 -20.09 9.77
C ASN A 314 4.34 -18.99 8.81
N THR A 315 3.39 -18.15 8.40
CA THR A 315 3.69 -16.87 7.76
C THR A 315 3.34 -15.75 8.72
N ILE A 316 4.28 -14.83 8.91
CA ILE A 316 4.08 -13.63 9.72
C ILE A 316 3.96 -12.45 8.79
N SER A 317 2.92 -11.65 8.96
CA SER A 317 2.69 -10.44 8.18
C SER A 317 2.65 -9.24 9.10
N THR A 318 3.50 -8.26 8.82
CA THR A 318 3.55 -6.97 9.55
C THR A 318 3.65 -5.82 8.56
N SER A 319 3.52 -4.58 9.05
CA SER A 319 3.82 -3.38 8.25
C SER A 319 5.30 -3.27 7.84
N PHE A 320 6.18 -4.08 8.44
CA PHE A 320 7.60 -4.14 8.08
C PHE A 320 7.96 -5.30 7.16
N GLY A 321 6.99 -6.12 6.76
CA GLY A 321 7.18 -7.15 5.75
C GLY A 321 6.47 -8.45 6.05
N ILE A 322 6.69 -9.41 5.16
CA ILE A 322 6.17 -10.76 5.27
C ILE A 322 7.35 -11.71 5.47
N MET A 323 7.25 -12.58 6.48
CA MET A 323 8.18 -13.69 6.69
C MET A 323 7.43 -14.99 6.47
N GLU A 324 7.90 -15.81 5.53
CA GLU A 324 7.31 -17.11 5.23
C GLU A 324 8.12 -18.25 5.86
N ASN A 325 7.49 -19.41 6.03
CA ASN A 325 8.13 -20.63 6.53
C ASN A 325 8.79 -20.47 7.91
N VAL A 326 8.23 -19.62 8.77
CA VAL A 326 8.77 -19.37 10.10
C VAL A 326 8.40 -20.52 11.03
N ALA A 327 9.41 -21.19 11.55
CA ALA A 327 9.21 -22.31 12.47
C ALA A 327 8.60 -21.85 13.80
N SER A 328 7.69 -22.67 14.35
CA SER A 328 7.27 -22.54 15.75
C SER A 328 7.66 -23.77 16.55
N SER A 329 7.84 -23.60 17.85
CA SER A 329 8.08 -24.68 18.81
C SER A 329 7.28 -24.44 20.06
N GLY A 330 6.37 -25.37 20.40
CA GLY A 330 5.58 -25.29 21.62
C GLY A 330 4.69 -24.05 21.75
N GLY A 331 4.19 -23.49 20.63
CA GLY A 331 3.41 -22.25 20.64
C GLY A 331 4.26 -20.97 20.66
N THR A 332 5.58 -21.10 20.47
CA THR A 332 6.49 -19.96 20.40
C THR A 332 7.13 -19.85 19.02
N ILE A 333 7.20 -18.62 18.50
CA ILE A 333 7.92 -18.26 17.29
C ILE A 333 9.02 -17.27 17.67
N SER A 334 10.22 -17.46 17.13
CA SER A 334 11.37 -16.57 17.36
C SER A 334 11.84 -16.01 16.02
N ILE A 335 11.80 -14.70 15.86
CA ILE A 335 12.23 -13.99 14.65
C ILE A 335 13.14 -12.84 15.00
N ARG A 336 13.99 -12.40 14.07
CA ARG A 336 14.76 -11.18 14.27
C ARG A 336 14.11 -10.03 13.52
N LEU A 337 13.96 -8.88 14.18
CA LEU A 337 13.33 -7.71 13.55
C LEU A 337 14.08 -7.25 12.29
N SER A 338 15.40 -7.42 12.26
CA SER A 338 16.24 -7.10 11.10
C SER A 338 15.96 -7.96 9.87
N ASP A 339 15.31 -9.12 10.05
CA ASP A 339 15.07 -10.06 8.97
C ASP A 339 13.77 -9.72 8.21
N MET A 340 13.00 -8.74 8.70
CA MET A 340 11.82 -8.22 7.99
C MET A 340 12.25 -7.33 6.82
N SER A 341 11.64 -7.56 5.65
CA SER A 341 12.04 -6.97 4.37
C SER A 341 12.14 -5.45 4.33
N PHE A 342 11.32 -4.74 5.12
CA PHE A 342 11.29 -3.27 5.16
C PHE A 342 11.92 -2.67 6.42
N ALA A 343 12.26 -3.46 7.45
CA ALA A 343 12.79 -2.91 8.70
C ALA A 343 14.11 -2.15 8.49
N SER A 344 14.97 -2.62 7.59
CA SER A 344 16.24 -1.98 7.27
C SER A 344 16.09 -0.63 6.54
N GLN A 345 15.01 -0.45 5.78
CA GLN A 345 14.73 0.80 5.06
C GLN A 345 14.17 1.87 6.01
N ILE A 346 13.45 1.43 7.05
CA ILE A 346 12.75 2.31 7.98
C ILE A 346 13.67 2.82 9.09
N LYS A 347 14.65 2.02 9.53
CA LYS A 347 15.57 2.39 10.63
C LYS A 347 16.37 3.68 10.36
N ASP A 348 16.66 3.96 9.09
CA ASP A 348 17.52 5.09 8.70
C ASP A 348 16.72 6.38 8.49
N ILE A 349 15.38 6.32 8.53
CA ILE A 349 14.51 7.48 8.42
C ILE A 349 14.70 8.35 9.67
N PRO A 350 15.17 9.60 9.57
CA PRO A 350 15.49 10.44 10.73
C PRO A 350 14.32 10.64 11.69
N TYR A 351 13.09 10.62 11.18
CA TYR A 351 11.87 10.78 11.96
C TYR A 351 11.55 9.58 12.86
N MET A 352 12.06 8.38 12.53
CA MET A 352 11.78 7.14 13.27
C MET A 352 12.68 6.97 14.49
N LYS A 353 13.84 7.64 14.51
CA LYS A 353 14.84 7.49 15.57
C LYS A 353 14.30 7.94 16.93
N GLY A 354 14.42 7.06 17.92
CA GLY A 354 13.96 7.30 19.29
C GLY A 354 12.45 7.33 19.47
N ARG A 355 11.66 6.96 18.44
CA ARG A 355 10.20 6.90 18.52
C ARG A 355 9.72 5.45 18.61
N LYS A 356 8.67 5.25 19.41
CA LYS A 356 7.91 4.00 19.44
C LYS A 356 6.88 4.03 18.32
N THR A 357 6.91 3.01 17.48
CA THR A 357 6.00 2.83 16.36
C THR A 357 5.19 1.56 16.58
N PRO A 358 3.86 1.64 16.70
CA PRO A 358 3.03 0.47 16.84
C PRO A 358 2.99 -0.32 15.52
N ILE A 359 3.24 -1.62 15.62
CA ILE A 359 3.27 -2.56 14.49
C ILE A 359 2.16 -3.57 14.67
N LEU A 360 1.33 -3.68 13.64
CA LEU A 360 0.31 -4.72 13.53
C LEU A 360 0.96 -6.01 13.06
N LEU A 361 0.65 -7.12 13.74
CA LEU A 361 1.17 -8.44 13.46
C LEU A 361 0.02 -9.42 13.25
N TYR A 362 0.03 -10.10 12.11
CA TYR A 362 -0.85 -11.23 11.81
C TYR A 362 -0.03 -12.49 11.66
N ILE A 363 -0.60 -13.62 12.08
CA ILE A 363 -0.01 -14.95 11.88
C ILE A 363 -0.95 -15.78 11.03
N LYS A 364 -0.41 -16.36 9.98
CA LYS A 364 -1.04 -17.39 9.17
C LYS A 364 -0.43 -18.75 9.52
N SER A 365 -1.30 -19.71 9.82
CA SER A 365 -1.01 -21.12 10.12
C SER A 365 -1.91 -22.03 9.26
N ASP A 366 -1.87 -23.35 9.48
CA ASP A 366 -2.73 -24.32 8.79
C ASP A 366 -4.22 -24.15 9.12
N GLY A 367 -4.54 -23.53 10.27
CA GLY A 367 -5.92 -23.20 10.64
C GLY A 367 -6.48 -21.97 9.91
N GLY A 368 -5.59 -21.10 9.40
CA GLY A 368 -5.96 -19.82 8.80
C GLY A 368 -5.13 -18.66 9.33
N VAL A 369 -5.67 -17.44 9.18
CA VAL A 369 -5.05 -16.19 9.63
C VAL A 369 -5.65 -15.78 10.98
N SER A 370 -4.81 -15.28 11.89
CA SER A 370 -5.25 -14.75 13.17
C SER A 370 -6.36 -13.72 12.98
N LYS A 371 -7.44 -13.85 13.75
CA LYS A 371 -8.66 -13.04 13.59
C LYS A 371 -8.39 -11.55 13.80
N GLU A 372 -7.53 -11.22 14.75
CA GLU A 372 -7.17 -9.86 15.11
C GLU A 372 -5.66 -9.68 14.94
N ALA A 373 -5.26 -8.46 14.60
CA ALA A 373 -3.87 -8.07 14.66
C ALA A 373 -3.43 -8.01 16.12
N TYR A 374 -2.25 -8.54 16.42
CA TYR A 374 -1.56 -8.21 17.65
C TYR A 374 -0.71 -6.96 17.44
N THR A 375 -0.82 -5.97 18.33
CA THR A 375 -0.03 -4.74 18.25
C THR A 375 1.14 -4.80 19.22
N PHE A 376 2.35 -4.50 18.75
CA PHE A 376 3.53 -4.31 19.59
C PHE A 376 4.35 -3.11 19.10
N ASP A 377 5.13 -2.49 19.98
CA ASP A 377 5.91 -1.32 19.65
C ASP A 377 7.30 -1.71 19.14
N VAL A 378 7.78 -0.97 18.14
CA VAL A 378 9.17 -1.00 17.69
C VAL A 378 9.81 0.36 17.88
N GLN A 379 11.08 0.38 18.30
CA GLN A 379 11.90 1.57 18.44
C GLN A 379 13.18 1.44 17.60
N PHE A 380 13.53 2.50 16.88
CA PHE A 380 14.72 2.57 16.00
C PHE A 380 15.77 3.56 16.51
#